data_AF-G3U7L9-F1
#
_entry.id   AF-G3U7L9-F1
#
_cell.length_a   1.000
_cell.length_b   1.000
_cell.length_c   1.000
_cell.angle_alpha   90.00
_cell.angle_beta   90.00
_cell.angle_gamma   90.00
#
_symmetry.space_group_name_H-M   'P 1'
#
loop_
_entity.id
_entity.type
_entity.pdbx_description
1 polymer ?
#
loop_
_entity_poly.entity_id
_entity_poly.type
_entity_poly.pdbx_seq_one_letter_code
_entity_poly.pdbx_strand_id
1 'polypeptide(L)'
;MSQERRGIRVPLGKLKPLDCQQKAKLMNRARKLCGQSVDWCCSLVAHYGEALCRRSSMASYLDWYQNAVQEGEVDRDFPRVNYNDLEESEEEPHLGGKGSYKKLLPDHRMAARDRGNQKLLDFIVKRKGAERHLLDLVDGRKHSTWLDSFLSSTRHMGCVETYLEDEDQLDVLVRYLQEIYKQIDQRMLTGIKNDKVNFVLEVLLPEAIICSMSALEGLDYKDAEAKYLDGPPVHYREKELFDKKALVERRQRKNSLSYKSNNRDASFPRP
;
A
#
# COMPACT_ATOMS: atom_id res chain seq x y z
N MET A 1 -1.53 -23.17 11.60
CA MET A 1 -1.46 -22.17 10.52
C MET A 1 -1.90 -22.82 9.21
N SER A 2 -3.10 -22.50 8.69
CA SER A 2 -3.63 -23.09 7.45
C SER A 2 -3.25 -22.25 6.24
N GLN A 3 -2.70 -22.87 5.19
CA GLN A 3 -2.20 -22.21 3.96
C GLN A 3 -3.30 -21.51 3.13
N GLU A 4 -4.57 -21.77 3.41
CA GLU A 4 -5.71 -21.20 2.67
C GLU A 4 -6.05 -19.75 3.05
N ARG A 5 -5.44 -19.21 4.11
CA ARG A 5 -5.69 -17.83 4.55
C ARG A 5 -4.64 -16.89 3.96
N ARG A 6 -5.08 -16.03 3.04
CA ARG A 6 -4.28 -14.90 2.55
C ARG A 6 -3.84 -14.05 3.75
N GLY A 7 -2.59 -13.57 3.74
CA GLY A 7 -2.07 -12.70 4.79
C GLY A 7 -2.92 -11.43 4.94
N ILE A 8 -3.03 -10.92 6.16
CA ILE A 8 -3.75 -9.67 6.44
C ILE A 8 -2.88 -8.49 6.01
N ARG A 9 -3.47 -7.52 5.30
CA ARG A 9 -2.77 -6.29 4.89
C ARG A 9 -2.61 -5.38 6.11
N VAL A 10 -1.37 -5.05 6.46
CA VAL A 10 -1.04 -4.16 7.59
C VAL A 10 -0.04 -3.08 7.14
N PRO A 11 -0.18 -1.83 7.62
CA PRO A 11 0.80 -0.78 7.32
C PRO A 11 2.18 -1.14 7.87
N LEU A 12 3.23 -1.00 7.07
CA LEU A 12 4.61 -1.34 7.47
C LEU A 12 5.07 -0.58 8.72
N GLY A 13 4.61 0.66 8.92
CA GLY A 13 4.94 1.45 10.11
C GLY A 13 4.37 0.90 11.42
N LYS A 14 3.38 0.00 11.36
CA LYS A 14 2.83 -0.70 12.53
C LYS A 14 3.57 -2.01 12.84
N LEU A 15 4.40 -2.50 11.93
CA LEU A 15 5.19 -3.70 12.13
C LEU A 15 6.51 -3.38 12.81
N LYS A 16 6.89 -4.21 13.78
CA LYS A 16 8.21 -4.17 14.41
C LYS A 16 8.96 -5.46 14.07
N PRO A 17 10.26 -5.39 13.76
CA PRO A 17 11.10 -6.58 13.70
C PRO A 17 11.00 -7.35 15.01
N LEU A 18 10.99 -8.68 14.93
CA LEU A 18 10.85 -9.54 16.11
C LEU A 18 11.94 -9.26 17.15
N ASP A 19 13.17 -9.00 16.70
CA ASP A 19 14.34 -8.69 17.54
C ASP A 19 14.56 -7.19 17.75
N CYS A 20 13.47 -6.42 17.87
CA CYS A 20 13.56 -5.01 18.19
C CYS A 20 14.00 -4.77 19.65
N GLN A 21 14.56 -3.59 19.93
CA GLN A 21 14.98 -3.16 21.28
C GLN A 21 13.83 -3.21 22.31
N GLN A 22 12.58 -3.14 21.86
CA GLN A 22 11.39 -3.18 22.72
C GLN A 22 10.84 -4.60 22.93
N LYS A 23 11.47 -5.65 22.37
CA LYS A 23 11.01 -7.04 22.41
C LYS A 23 10.62 -7.48 23.81
N ALA A 24 11.48 -7.29 24.81
CA ALA A 24 11.20 -7.70 26.19
C ALA A 24 9.92 -7.05 26.77
N LYS A 25 9.68 -5.76 26.49
CA LYS A 25 8.48 -5.05 26.93
C LYS A 25 7.22 -5.57 26.25
N LEU A 26 7.30 -5.78 24.93
CA LEU A 26 6.19 -6.32 24.13
C LEU A 26 5.85 -7.76 24.54
N MET A 27 6.86 -8.59 24.79
CA MET A 27 6.70 -9.96 25.28
C MET A 27 6.02 -10.00 26.65
N ASN A 28 6.44 -9.14 27.58
CA ASN A 28 5.80 -9.07 28.90
C ASN A 28 4.34 -8.63 28.81
N ARG A 29 3.99 -7.73 27.88
CA ARG A 29 2.60 -7.33 27.63
C ARG A 29 1.80 -8.48 27.00
N ALA A 30 2.35 -9.15 26.00
CA ALA A 30 1.71 -10.26 25.32
C ALA A 30 1.48 -11.45 26.27
N ARG A 31 2.44 -11.77 27.15
CA ARG A 31 2.28 -12.83 28.16
C ARG A 31 1.15 -12.53 29.15
N LYS A 32 0.89 -11.26 29.47
CA LYS A 32 -0.26 -10.88 30.33
C LYS A 32 -1.61 -11.15 29.66
N LEU A 33 -1.69 -10.98 28.34
CA LEU A 33 -2.94 -11.12 27.58
C LEU A 33 -3.18 -12.55 27.10
N CYS A 34 -2.12 -13.20 26.62
CA CYS A 34 -2.21 -14.48 25.91
C CYS A 34 -1.55 -15.63 26.69
N GLY A 35 -1.04 -15.38 27.90
CA GLY A 35 -0.41 -16.40 28.74
C GLY A 35 0.80 -17.07 28.07
N GLN A 36 0.88 -18.39 28.23
CA GLN A 36 1.99 -19.22 27.72
C GLN A 36 1.98 -19.39 26.19
N SER A 37 0.87 -19.06 25.51
CA SER A 37 0.78 -19.20 24.04
C SER A 37 1.84 -18.39 23.29
N VAL A 38 2.21 -17.22 23.81
CA VAL A 38 3.23 -16.35 23.22
C VAL A 38 4.62 -16.98 23.37
N ASP A 39 4.87 -17.65 24.48
CA ASP A 39 6.13 -18.37 24.71
C ASP A 39 6.24 -19.56 23.74
N TRP A 40 5.14 -20.29 23.46
CA TRP A 40 5.11 -21.33 22.42
C TRP A 40 5.39 -20.78 21.01
N CYS A 41 4.80 -19.64 20.64
CA CYS A 41 5.10 -18.97 19.38
C CYS A 41 6.60 -18.64 19.25
N CYS A 42 7.23 -18.15 20.32
CA CYS A 42 8.65 -17.83 20.33
C CYS A 42 9.54 -19.07 20.25
N SER A 43 9.20 -20.15 20.96
CA SER A 43 9.91 -21.43 20.85
C SER A 43 9.90 -21.94 19.41
N LEU A 44 8.75 -21.86 18.73
CA LEU A 44 8.63 -22.31 17.34
C LEU A 44 9.51 -21.50 16.37
N VAL A 45 9.61 -20.19 16.57
CA VAL A 45 10.53 -19.34 15.79
C VAL A 45 12.00 -19.67 16.10
N ALA A 46 12.33 -19.97 17.35
CA ALA A 46 13.67 -20.38 17.75
C ALA A 46 14.07 -21.73 17.12
N HIS A 47 13.18 -22.72 17.15
CA HIS A 47 13.40 -24.03 16.50
C HIS A 47 13.61 -23.90 14.99
N TYR A 48 12.85 -23.02 14.33
CA TYR A 48 13.10 -22.70 12.92
C TYR A 48 14.50 -22.10 12.72
N GLY A 49 14.89 -21.15 13.57
CA GLY A 49 16.24 -20.56 13.53
C GLY A 49 17.34 -21.60 13.67
N GLU A 50 17.19 -22.56 14.58
CA GLU A 50 18.14 -23.67 14.74
C GLU A 50 18.13 -24.63 13.54
N ALA A 51 16.95 -24.92 12.98
CA ALA A 51 16.82 -25.77 11.79
C ALA A 51 17.48 -25.13 10.57
N LEU A 52 17.38 -23.79 10.43
CA LEU A 52 18.08 -23.02 9.41
C LEU A 52 19.60 -23.12 9.57
N CYS A 53 20.13 -23.18 10.80
CA CYS A 53 21.57 -23.37 11.01
C CYS A 53 22.08 -24.77 10.64
N ARG A 54 21.19 -25.78 10.56
CA ARG A 54 21.57 -27.19 10.33
C ARG A 54 21.30 -27.70 8.91
N ARG A 55 20.39 -27.09 8.13
CA ARG A 55 20.01 -27.55 6.78
C ARG A 55 20.56 -26.62 5.68
N SER A 56 21.10 -27.21 4.61
CA SER A 56 21.68 -26.48 3.47
C SER A 56 20.67 -25.97 2.43
N SER A 57 19.37 -26.25 2.58
CA SER A 57 18.32 -25.71 1.71
C SER A 57 17.33 -24.87 2.49
N MET A 58 17.10 -23.65 2.00
CA MET A 58 16.38 -22.58 2.67
C MET A 58 14.88 -22.68 2.37
N ALA A 59 14.16 -23.50 3.14
CA ALA A 59 12.69 -23.50 3.12
C ALA A 59 12.14 -22.29 3.88
N SER A 60 11.03 -21.72 3.40
CA SER A 60 10.35 -20.64 4.12
C SER A 60 9.86 -21.14 5.48
N TYR A 61 9.64 -20.23 6.44
CA TYR A 61 9.10 -20.59 7.76
C TYR A 61 7.80 -21.40 7.67
N LEU A 62 6.92 -21.05 6.71
CA LEU A 62 5.65 -21.74 6.52
C LEU A 62 5.86 -23.16 5.98
N ASP A 63 6.76 -23.34 5.01
CA ASP A 63 7.07 -24.65 4.46
C ASP A 63 7.73 -25.56 5.51
N TRP A 64 8.65 -25.00 6.31
CA TRP A 64 9.25 -25.72 7.45
C TRP A 64 8.19 -26.13 8.46
N TYR A 65 7.30 -25.21 8.85
CA TYR A 65 6.27 -25.47 9.86
C TYR A 65 5.31 -26.56 9.42
N GLN A 66 4.91 -26.59 8.15
CA GLN A 66 4.03 -27.63 7.62
C GLN A 66 4.69 -29.02 7.69
N ASN A 67 5.96 -29.11 7.32
CA ASN A 67 6.71 -30.35 7.42
C ASN A 67 6.88 -30.79 8.88
N ALA A 68 7.22 -29.87 9.79
CA ALA A 68 7.37 -30.17 11.21
C ALA A 68 6.05 -30.64 11.88
N VAL A 69 4.90 -30.13 11.41
CA VAL A 69 3.57 -30.60 11.84
C VAL A 69 3.24 -31.98 11.27
N GLN A 70 3.63 -32.28 10.03
CA GLN A 70 3.45 -33.60 9.42
C GLN A 70 4.35 -34.67 10.04
N GLU A 71 5.59 -34.32 10.39
CA GLU A 71 6.57 -35.19 11.04
C GLU A 71 6.31 -35.38 12.55
N GLY A 72 5.37 -34.62 13.12
CA GLY A 72 4.96 -34.74 14.53
C GLY A 72 5.95 -34.11 15.53
N GLU A 73 6.89 -33.29 15.06
CA GLU A 73 7.84 -32.55 15.90
C GLU A 73 7.19 -31.37 16.64
N VAL A 74 6.05 -30.88 16.15
CA VAL A 74 5.31 -29.77 16.77
C VAL A 74 4.00 -30.28 17.38
N ASP A 75 3.82 -29.98 18.65
CA ASP A 75 2.63 -30.37 19.41
C ASP A 75 1.33 -29.78 18.79
N ARG A 76 0.29 -30.62 18.68
CA ARG A 76 -1.00 -30.28 18.07
C ARG A 76 -1.85 -29.36 18.94
N ASP A 77 -1.48 -29.19 20.21
CA ASP A 77 -2.14 -28.31 21.18
C ASP A 77 -1.80 -26.82 21.01
N PHE A 78 -1.19 -26.44 19.88
CA PHE A 78 -0.96 -25.04 19.55
C PHE A 78 -2.31 -24.27 19.52
N PRO A 79 -2.44 -23.18 20.29
CA PRO A 79 -3.71 -22.51 20.50
C PRO A 79 -4.23 -21.96 19.17
N ARG A 80 -5.44 -22.38 18.80
CA ARG A 80 -6.13 -21.89 17.61
C ARG A 80 -6.59 -20.45 17.88
N VAL A 81 -5.91 -19.49 17.24
CA VAL A 81 -6.28 -18.07 17.31
C VAL A 81 -7.64 -17.89 16.62
N ASN A 82 -8.65 -17.47 17.38
CA ASN A 82 -9.91 -17.00 16.84
C ASN A 82 -9.74 -15.55 16.35
N TYR A 83 -9.60 -15.37 15.04
CA TYR A 83 -9.42 -14.05 14.43
C TYR A 83 -10.67 -13.15 14.55
N ASN A 84 -11.82 -13.72 14.92
CA ASN A 84 -13.05 -12.96 15.14
C ASN A 84 -13.07 -12.28 16.53
N ASP A 85 -12.24 -12.75 17.48
CA ASP A 85 -12.10 -12.18 18.82
C ASP A 85 -10.97 -11.14 18.90
N LEU A 86 -10.34 -10.82 17.76
CA LEU A 86 -9.42 -9.69 17.65
C LEU A 86 -10.25 -8.40 17.64
N GLU A 87 -10.80 -8.03 18.80
CA GLU A 87 -11.10 -6.62 19.04
C GLU A 87 -9.81 -5.82 18.82
N GLU A 88 -9.93 -4.70 18.12
CA GLU A 88 -8.86 -3.74 17.87
C GLU A 88 -8.17 -3.40 19.20
N SER A 89 -7.05 -4.09 19.46
CA SER A 89 -6.40 -4.07 20.77
C SER A 89 -6.04 -2.65 21.18
N GLU A 90 -6.46 -2.30 22.41
CA GLU A 90 -6.38 -0.97 22.98
C GLU A 90 -5.03 -0.26 22.80
N GLU A 91 -5.17 1.00 22.40
CA GLU A 91 -4.16 2.05 22.38
C GLU A 91 -3.32 1.98 23.67
N GLU A 92 -1.98 1.98 23.55
CA GLU A 92 -1.19 2.37 24.73
C GLU A 92 -1.60 3.79 25.12
N PRO A 93 -1.58 4.13 26.43
CA PRO A 93 -1.83 5.49 26.87
C PRO A 93 -0.65 6.35 26.42
N HIS A 94 -0.71 6.78 25.16
CA HIS A 94 0.03 7.91 24.68
C HIS A 94 -0.55 9.10 25.44
N LEU A 95 0.23 9.65 26.36
CA LEU A 95 0.00 11.00 26.85
C LEU A 95 -0.05 11.92 25.62
N GLY A 96 -1.28 12.24 25.18
CA GLY A 96 -1.56 13.19 24.12
C GLY A 96 -1.88 12.57 22.75
N GLY A 97 -3.14 12.19 22.56
CA GLY A 97 -3.84 12.39 21.29
C GLY A 97 -4.01 11.15 20.42
N LYS A 98 -5.18 10.52 20.59
CA LYS A 98 -6.03 9.84 19.60
C LYS A 98 -5.42 9.67 18.21
N GLY A 99 -5.34 8.41 17.77
CA GLY A 99 -4.96 8.03 16.42
C GLY A 99 -5.80 8.72 15.35
N SER A 100 -5.33 9.87 14.89
CA SER A 100 -5.58 10.33 13.55
C SER A 100 -4.30 10.03 12.79
N TYR A 101 -4.40 9.26 11.71
CA TYR A 101 -3.56 9.58 10.57
C TYR A 101 -3.75 11.08 10.38
N LYS A 102 -2.76 11.88 10.78
CA LYS A 102 -2.92 13.34 10.86
C LYS A 102 -3.11 13.81 9.43
N LYS A 103 -4.38 13.89 9.03
CA LYS A 103 -4.89 14.48 7.79
C LYS A 103 -4.09 15.75 7.59
N LEU A 104 -3.31 15.80 6.52
CA LEU A 104 -2.46 16.95 6.23
C LEU A 104 -3.32 18.19 5.94
N LEU A 105 -4.59 17.96 5.61
CA LEU A 105 -5.62 18.95 5.36
C LEU A 105 -6.59 19.10 6.54
N PRO A 106 -7.03 20.33 6.85
CA PRO A 106 -8.25 20.55 7.62
C PRO A 106 -9.46 19.88 6.94
N ASP A 107 -10.36 19.27 7.72
CA ASP A 107 -11.51 18.48 7.22
C ASP A 107 -12.36 19.21 6.15
N HIS A 108 -12.51 20.54 6.25
CA HIS A 108 -13.29 21.33 5.27
C HIS A 108 -12.64 21.40 3.87
N ARG A 109 -11.32 21.25 3.77
CA ARG A 109 -10.59 21.31 2.49
C ARG A 109 -10.60 19.98 1.77
N MET A 110 -10.51 18.88 2.52
CA MET A 110 -10.76 17.54 1.98
C MET A 110 -12.15 17.48 1.39
N ALA A 111 -13.17 17.90 2.15
CA ALA A 111 -14.55 17.93 1.65
C ALA A 111 -14.74 18.78 0.37
N ALA A 112 -13.95 19.84 0.16
CA ALA A 112 -14.00 20.61 -1.09
C ALA A 112 -13.34 19.87 -2.26
N ARG A 113 -12.21 19.18 -2.03
CA ARG A 113 -11.57 18.30 -3.03
C ARG A 113 -12.49 17.14 -3.37
N ASP A 114 -13.05 16.46 -2.39
CA ASP A 114 -13.96 15.32 -2.57
C ASP A 114 -15.21 15.73 -3.37
N ARG A 115 -15.73 16.94 -3.17
CA ARG A 115 -16.82 17.50 -3.98
C ARG A 115 -16.40 17.77 -5.43
N GLY A 116 -15.18 18.23 -5.66
CA GLY A 116 -14.61 18.41 -7.01
C GLY A 116 -14.44 17.07 -7.72
N ASN A 117 -13.86 16.10 -7.02
CA ASN A 117 -13.67 14.73 -7.48
C ASN A 117 -15.00 14.03 -7.74
N GLN A 118 -16.02 14.30 -6.94
CA GLN A 118 -17.37 13.79 -7.19
C GLN A 118 -17.95 14.31 -8.51
N LYS A 119 -17.68 15.58 -8.89
CA LYS A 119 -18.12 16.11 -10.20
C LYS A 119 -17.41 15.42 -11.35
N LEU A 120 -16.11 15.16 -11.20
CA LEU A 120 -15.32 14.39 -12.16
C LEU A 120 -15.87 12.97 -12.31
N LEU A 121 -16.10 12.28 -11.20
CA LEU A 121 -16.66 10.93 -11.15
C LEU A 121 -18.07 10.88 -11.77
N ASP A 122 -18.93 11.84 -11.44
CA ASP A 122 -20.27 11.95 -12.01
C ASP A 122 -20.24 12.15 -13.52
N PHE A 123 -19.27 12.94 -14.02
CA PHE A 123 -19.09 13.13 -15.46
C PHE A 123 -18.63 11.83 -16.14
N ILE A 124 -17.66 11.12 -15.56
CA ILE A 124 -17.14 9.87 -16.13
C ILE A 124 -18.23 8.78 -16.10
N VAL A 125 -18.80 8.52 -14.93
CA VAL A 125 -19.63 7.32 -14.68
C VAL A 125 -21.09 7.57 -15.01
N LYS A 126 -21.69 8.66 -14.51
CA LYS A 126 -23.13 8.91 -14.68
C LYS A 126 -23.43 9.49 -16.05
N ARG A 127 -22.64 10.47 -16.49
CA ARG A 127 -22.83 11.11 -17.79
C ARG A 127 -22.14 10.38 -18.94
N LYS A 128 -21.28 9.40 -18.63
CA LYS A 128 -20.50 8.64 -19.64
C LYS A 128 -19.69 9.57 -20.55
N GLY A 129 -19.24 10.70 -20.01
CA GLY A 129 -18.65 11.78 -20.82
C GLY A 129 -17.31 11.41 -21.46
N ALA A 130 -16.58 10.47 -20.86
CA ALA A 130 -15.34 9.91 -21.40
C ALA A 130 -15.54 8.56 -22.12
N GLU A 131 -16.75 7.99 -22.12
CA GLU A 131 -16.99 6.60 -22.57
C GLU A 131 -16.57 6.38 -24.02
N ARG A 132 -16.99 7.28 -24.92
CA ARG A 132 -16.62 7.20 -26.34
C ARG A 132 -15.11 7.27 -26.55
N HIS A 133 -14.43 8.16 -25.83
CA HIS A 133 -12.97 8.30 -25.89
C HIS A 133 -12.27 7.01 -25.47
N LEU A 134 -12.73 6.42 -24.36
CA LEU A 134 -12.17 5.18 -23.82
C LEU A 134 -12.45 3.97 -24.74
N LEU A 135 -13.65 3.89 -25.33
CA LEU A 135 -13.98 2.85 -26.30
C LEU A 135 -13.15 2.99 -27.58
N ASP A 136 -12.98 4.20 -28.10
CA ASP A 136 -12.12 4.43 -29.28
C ASP A 136 -10.65 4.08 -28.98
N LEU A 137 -10.18 4.26 -27.75
CA LEU A 137 -8.86 3.82 -27.31
C LEU A 137 -8.76 2.30 -27.24
N VAL A 138 -9.73 1.66 -26.59
CA VAL A 138 -9.80 0.20 -26.42
C VAL A 138 -9.93 -0.54 -27.76
N ASP A 139 -10.62 0.06 -28.72
CA ASP A 139 -10.75 -0.44 -30.10
C ASP A 139 -9.52 -0.12 -30.97
N GLY A 140 -8.53 0.61 -30.46
CA GLY A 140 -7.33 1.01 -31.19
C GLY A 140 -7.57 2.08 -32.26
N ARG A 141 -8.73 2.74 -32.26
CA ARG A 141 -9.02 3.87 -33.17
C ARG A 141 -8.37 5.17 -32.71
N LYS A 142 -8.10 5.31 -31.41
CA LYS A 142 -7.50 6.50 -30.81
C LYS A 142 -6.12 6.21 -30.25
N HIS A 143 -5.19 7.12 -30.54
CA HIS A 143 -3.84 7.11 -29.99
C HIS A 143 -3.82 7.63 -28.55
N SER A 144 -2.99 7.01 -27.70
CA SER A 144 -2.81 7.38 -26.29
C SER A 144 -1.35 7.22 -25.90
N THR A 145 -0.76 8.29 -25.36
CA THR A 145 0.60 8.31 -24.79
C THR A 145 0.74 7.33 -23.62
N TRP A 146 -0.34 7.16 -22.85
CA TRP A 146 -0.45 6.21 -21.73
C TRP A 146 -0.44 4.77 -22.24
N LEU A 147 -1.21 4.48 -23.29
CA LEU A 147 -1.22 3.17 -23.95
C LEU A 147 0.14 2.82 -24.55
N ASP A 148 0.77 3.76 -25.26
CA ASP A 148 2.09 3.52 -25.86
C ASP A 148 3.15 3.26 -24.80
N SER A 149 3.13 4.04 -23.72
CA SER A 149 4.03 3.86 -22.58
C SER A 149 3.83 2.50 -21.93
N PHE A 150 2.58 2.08 -21.75
CA PHE A 150 2.20 0.78 -21.20
C PHE A 150 2.66 -0.40 -22.06
N LEU A 151 2.54 -0.28 -23.39
CA LEU A 151 2.97 -1.30 -24.34
C LEU A 151 4.50 -1.33 -24.52
N SER A 152 5.17 -0.19 -24.32
CA SER A 152 6.63 -0.14 -24.32
C SER A 152 7.20 -0.83 -23.07
N SER A 153 8.32 -1.56 -23.19
CA SER A 153 9.02 -2.17 -22.03
C SER A 153 9.55 -1.13 -21.02
N THR A 154 9.35 0.15 -21.28
CA THR A 154 9.65 1.28 -20.42
C THR A 154 8.52 1.46 -19.39
N ARG A 155 8.34 0.49 -18.49
CA ARG A 155 7.43 0.63 -17.33
C ARG A 155 7.99 1.66 -16.34
N HIS A 156 7.91 2.94 -16.72
CA HIS A 156 8.37 4.09 -15.93
C HIS A 156 7.23 5.09 -15.70
N MET A 157 5.98 4.63 -15.67
CA MET A 157 4.89 5.43 -15.12
C MET A 157 4.79 5.14 -13.64
N GLY A 158 5.45 6.00 -12.85
CA GLY A 158 5.24 6.02 -11.40
C GLY A 158 3.75 6.25 -11.13
N CYS A 159 3.20 5.42 -10.24
CA CYS A 159 1.82 5.48 -9.77
C CYS A 159 1.36 6.95 -9.62
N VAL A 160 0.48 7.42 -10.51
CA VAL A 160 -0.13 8.76 -10.41
C VAL A 160 -1.29 8.66 -9.43
N GLU A 161 -0.97 8.28 -8.20
CA GLU A 161 -1.90 8.07 -7.10
C GLU A 161 -2.18 9.41 -6.43
N THR A 162 -2.76 10.35 -7.18
CA THR A 162 -2.88 11.74 -6.67
C THR A 162 -4.22 12.40 -6.91
N TYR A 163 -5.06 11.97 -7.87
CA TYR A 163 -6.29 12.70 -8.16
C TYR A 163 -7.50 12.29 -7.29
N LEU A 164 -7.66 11.00 -6.97
CA LEU A 164 -8.76 10.49 -6.14
C LEU A 164 -8.20 9.93 -4.82
N GLU A 165 -8.25 10.73 -3.75
CA GLU A 165 -7.82 10.33 -2.40
C GLU A 165 -8.87 9.49 -1.65
N ASP A 166 -10.14 9.51 -2.11
CA ASP A 166 -11.25 8.76 -1.51
C ASP A 166 -11.38 7.37 -2.17
N GLU A 167 -11.22 6.33 -1.35
CA GLU A 167 -11.23 4.93 -1.80
C GLU A 167 -12.59 4.51 -2.38
N ASP A 168 -13.70 5.00 -1.82
CA ASP A 168 -15.04 4.67 -2.32
C ASP A 168 -15.26 5.27 -3.72
N GLN A 169 -14.80 6.51 -3.95
CA GLN A 169 -14.82 7.15 -5.27
C GLN A 169 -13.95 6.40 -6.28
N LEU A 170 -12.76 5.98 -5.87
CA LEU A 170 -11.84 5.22 -6.71
C LEU A 170 -12.45 3.85 -7.08
N ASP A 171 -13.04 3.14 -6.12
CA ASP A 171 -13.69 1.85 -6.35
C ASP A 171 -14.85 1.95 -7.33
N VAL A 172 -15.67 3.01 -7.23
CA VAL A 172 -16.76 3.27 -8.18
C VAL A 172 -16.20 3.47 -9.59
N LEU A 173 -15.14 4.27 -9.73
CA LEU A 173 -14.52 4.55 -11.03
C LEU A 173 -13.87 3.30 -11.62
N VAL A 174 -13.05 2.58 -10.85
CA VAL A 174 -12.37 1.38 -11.30
C VAL A 174 -13.38 0.31 -11.73
N ARG A 175 -14.48 0.12 -10.98
CA ARG A 175 -15.55 -0.80 -11.38
C ARG A 175 -16.16 -0.41 -12.73
N TYR A 176 -16.40 0.87 -12.97
CA TYR A 176 -16.90 1.34 -14.26
C TYR A 176 -15.88 1.10 -15.40
N LEU A 177 -14.60 1.41 -15.18
CA LEU A 177 -13.55 1.18 -16.18
C LEU A 177 -13.35 -0.30 -16.49
N GLN A 178 -13.58 -1.18 -15.51
CA GLN A 178 -13.58 -2.62 -15.74
C GLN A 178 -14.72 -3.08 -16.66
N GLU A 179 -15.85 -2.39 -16.69
CA GLU A 179 -16.93 -2.66 -17.65
C GLU A 179 -16.55 -2.21 -19.07
N ILE A 180 -15.85 -1.07 -19.19
CA ILE A 180 -15.29 -0.64 -20.49
C ILE A 180 -14.26 -1.65 -20.98
N TYR A 181 -13.36 -2.10 -20.09
CA TYR A 181 -12.35 -3.11 -20.42
C TYR A 181 -12.94 -4.39 -21.01
N LYS A 182 -14.14 -4.82 -20.59
CA LYS A 182 -14.77 -6.04 -21.16
C LYS A 182 -15.04 -5.94 -22.67
N GLN A 183 -15.05 -4.73 -23.23
CA GLN A 183 -15.31 -4.50 -24.65
C GLN A 183 -14.04 -4.56 -25.51
N ILE A 184 -12.88 -4.86 -24.92
CA ILE A 184 -11.59 -4.91 -25.60
C ILE A 184 -11.51 -6.01 -26.67
N ASP A 185 -10.91 -5.68 -27.81
CA ASP A 185 -10.67 -6.63 -28.88
C ASP A 185 -9.58 -7.66 -28.50
N GLN A 186 -9.66 -8.86 -29.08
CA GLN A 186 -8.69 -9.95 -28.88
C GLN A 186 -7.26 -9.56 -29.27
N ARG A 187 -7.11 -8.69 -30.27
CA ARG A 187 -5.79 -8.16 -30.68
C ARG A 187 -5.15 -7.33 -29.57
N MET A 188 -5.91 -6.40 -28.99
CA MET A 188 -5.46 -5.58 -27.87
C MET A 188 -5.20 -6.41 -26.61
N LEU A 189 -6.05 -7.39 -26.31
CA LEU A 189 -5.85 -8.34 -25.19
C LEU A 189 -4.50 -9.05 -25.25
N THR A 190 -4.08 -9.44 -26.45
CA THR A 190 -2.79 -10.09 -26.67
C THR A 190 -1.63 -9.12 -26.44
N GLY A 191 -1.75 -7.88 -26.92
CA GLY A 191 -0.75 -6.82 -26.73
C GLY A 191 -0.51 -6.47 -25.25
N ILE A 192 -1.58 -6.41 -24.46
CA ILE A 192 -1.50 -6.09 -23.01
C ILE A 192 -1.14 -7.30 -22.14
N LYS A 193 -0.80 -8.46 -22.74
CA LYS A 193 -0.49 -9.72 -22.04
C LYS A 193 -1.59 -10.17 -21.07
N ASN A 194 -2.85 -9.80 -21.37
CA ASN A 194 -4.01 -10.04 -20.51
C ASN A 194 -3.86 -9.45 -19.08
N ASP A 195 -3.04 -8.41 -18.89
CA ASP A 195 -2.84 -7.74 -17.62
C ASP A 195 -3.92 -6.68 -17.37
N LYS A 196 -5.13 -7.17 -17.04
CA LYS A 196 -6.33 -6.33 -16.83
C LYS A 196 -6.12 -5.26 -15.76
N VAL A 197 -5.47 -5.62 -14.65
CA VAL A 197 -5.36 -4.72 -13.49
C VAL A 197 -4.50 -3.52 -13.86
N ASN A 198 -3.31 -3.76 -14.40
CA ASN A 198 -2.40 -2.68 -14.76
C ASN A 198 -2.95 -1.87 -15.94
N PHE A 199 -3.62 -2.49 -16.91
CA PHE A 199 -4.25 -1.73 -17.99
C PHE A 199 -5.33 -0.76 -17.49
N VAL A 200 -6.17 -1.19 -16.54
CA VAL A 200 -7.19 -0.30 -15.96
C VAL A 200 -6.55 0.86 -15.20
N LEU A 201 -5.53 0.59 -14.39
CA LEU A 201 -4.92 1.60 -13.50
C LEU A 201 -3.93 2.52 -14.22
N GLU A 202 -3.14 2.00 -15.15
CA GLU A 202 -2.06 2.74 -15.82
C GLU A 202 -2.50 3.38 -17.15
N VAL A 203 -3.62 2.93 -17.74
CA VAL A 203 -4.11 3.46 -19.03
C VAL A 203 -5.52 4.05 -18.89
N LEU A 204 -6.53 3.21 -18.58
CA LEU A 204 -7.93 3.68 -18.63
C LEU A 204 -8.24 4.74 -17.58
N LEU A 205 -7.69 4.59 -16.36
CA LEU A 205 -7.90 5.53 -15.26
C LEU A 205 -7.37 6.94 -15.57
N PRO A 206 -6.07 7.12 -15.93
CA PRO A 206 -5.56 8.44 -16.28
C PRO A 206 -6.26 9.02 -17.50
N GLU A 207 -6.53 8.23 -18.53
CA GLU A 207 -7.25 8.67 -19.73
C GLU A 207 -8.67 9.17 -19.42
N ALA A 208 -9.40 8.47 -18.55
CA ALA A 208 -10.74 8.88 -18.13
C ALA A 208 -10.72 10.21 -17.39
N ILE A 209 -9.74 10.39 -16.50
CA ILE A 209 -9.58 11.63 -15.71
C ILE A 209 -9.20 12.79 -16.63
N ILE A 210 -8.17 12.63 -17.48
CA ILE A 210 -7.68 13.68 -18.39
C ILE A 210 -8.77 14.10 -19.38
N CYS A 211 -9.44 13.14 -20.02
CA CYS A 211 -10.54 13.43 -20.94
C CYS A 211 -11.67 14.22 -20.25
N SER A 212 -11.98 13.85 -19.01
CA SER A 212 -13.01 14.52 -18.24
C SER A 212 -12.60 15.90 -17.74
N MET A 213 -11.34 16.09 -17.36
CA MET A 213 -10.79 17.40 -17.02
C MET A 213 -10.82 18.34 -18.22
N SER A 214 -10.39 17.87 -19.40
CA SER A 214 -10.48 18.62 -20.66
C SER A 214 -11.91 19.06 -20.94
N ALA A 215 -12.89 18.16 -20.80
CA ALA A 215 -14.30 18.47 -21.06
C ALA A 215 -14.93 19.40 -20.01
N LEU A 216 -14.65 19.20 -18.72
CA LEU A 216 -15.25 19.98 -17.63
C LEU A 216 -14.66 21.38 -17.51
N GLU A 217 -13.37 21.54 -17.80
CA GLU A 217 -12.65 22.81 -17.65
C GLU A 217 -12.45 23.53 -18.98
N GLY A 218 -12.80 22.91 -20.11
CA GLY A 218 -12.62 23.47 -21.45
C GLY A 218 -11.15 23.58 -21.86
N LEU A 219 -10.29 22.72 -21.31
CA LEU A 219 -8.86 22.67 -21.62
C LEU A 219 -8.60 21.81 -22.86
N ASP A 220 -7.52 22.10 -23.59
CA ASP A 220 -6.98 21.15 -24.56
C ASP A 220 -6.54 19.86 -23.85
N TYR A 221 -6.51 18.74 -24.58
CA TYR A 221 -6.08 17.46 -24.04
C TYR A 221 -4.67 17.56 -23.43
N LYS A 222 -3.73 18.26 -24.09
CA LYS A 222 -2.35 18.40 -23.59
C LYS A 222 -2.28 19.22 -22.31
N ASP A 223 -3.10 20.26 -22.21
CA ASP A 223 -3.16 21.10 -21.00
C ASP A 223 -3.80 20.32 -19.83
N ALA A 224 -4.82 19.51 -20.12
CA ALA A 224 -5.43 18.63 -19.13
C ALA A 224 -4.46 17.52 -18.67
N GLU A 225 -3.66 16.96 -19.57
CA GLU A 225 -2.62 15.97 -19.25
C GLU A 225 -1.50 16.58 -18.40
N ALA A 226 -1.02 17.77 -18.75
CA ALA A 226 -0.05 18.50 -17.93
C ALA A 226 -0.59 18.77 -16.52
N LYS A 227 -1.85 19.21 -16.43
CA LYS A 227 -2.52 19.43 -15.14
C LYS A 227 -2.72 18.15 -14.34
N TYR A 228 -2.95 17.02 -15.01
CA TYR A 228 -3.04 15.72 -14.36
C TYR A 228 -1.69 15.31 -13.75
N LEU A 229 -0.59 15.50 -14.49
CA LEU A 229 0.77 15.21 -14.03
C LEU A 229 1.23 16.12 -12.88
N ASP A 230 0.84 17.40 -12.91
CA ASP A 230 1.10 18.34 -11.81
C ASP A 230 0.33 17.96 -10.52
N GLY A 231 -0.78 17.22 -10.67
CA GLY A 231 -1.65 16.79 -9.59
C GLY A 231 -2.51 17.92 -9.00
N PRO A 232 -3.32 17.62 -7.96
CA PRO A 232 -4.12 18.63 -7.30
C PRO A 232 -3.25 19.71 -6.64
N PRO A 233 -3.67 20.98 -6.64
CA PRO A 233 -2.90 22.06 -6.04
C PRO A 233 -2.71 21.84 -4.53
N VAL A 234 -1.45 21.80 -4.10
CA VAL A 234 -1.04 21.71 -2.70
C VAL A 234 -0.93 23.10 -2.10
N HIS A 235 -1.65 23.37 -0.99
CA HIS A 235 -1.65 24.68 -0.36
C HIS A 235 -0.35 24.91 0.44
N TYR A 236 0.15 26.15 0.48
CA TYR A 236 1.41 26.53 1.17
C TYR A 236 1.54 25.91 2.58
N ARG A 237 0.48 26.03 3.40
CA ARG A 237 0.44 25.46 4.76
C ARG A 237 0.57 23.92 4.82
N GLU A 238 0.04 23.21 3.83
CA GLU A 238 0.14 21.75 3.72
C GLU A 238 1.58 21.35 3.38
N LYS A 239 2.16 22.03 2.39
CA LYS A 239 3.56 21.89 2.02
C LYS A 239 4.50 22.18 3.19
N GLU A 240 4.27 23.25 3.93
CA GLU A 240 5.07 23.63 5.09
C GLU A 240 5.00 22.57 6.21
N LEU A 241 3.82 22.00 6.48
CA LEU A 241 3.64 20.92 7.44
C LEU A 241 4.36 19.64 7.01
N PHE A 242 4.29 19.31 5.73
CA PHE A 242 5.00 18.18 5.14
C PHE A 242 6.52 18.37 5.23
N ASP A 243 7.03 19.52 4.78
CA ASP A 243 8.45 19.85 4.80
C ASP A 243 9.01 19.83 6.23
N LYS A 244 8.28 20.39 7.21
CA LYS A 244 8.64 20.31 8.63
C LYS A 244 8.72 18.87 9.12
N LYS A 245 7.75 18.02 8.80
CA LYS A 245 7.78 16.59 9.16
C LYS A 245 8.97 15.88 8.50
N ALA A 246 9.19 16.08 7.21
CA ALA A 246 10.29 15.48 6.47
C ALA A 246 11.66 15.90 7.03
N LEU A 247 11.81 17.17 7.44
CA LEU A 247 13.01 17.67 8.10
C LEU A 247 13.23 17.01 9.47
N VAL A 248 12.18 16.87 10.28
CA VAL A 248 12.27 16.17 11.57
C VAL A 248 12.66 14.71 11.36
N GLU A 249 12.03 14.01 10.43
CA GLU A 249 12.37 12.62 10.11
C GLU A 249 13.81 12.47 9.62
N ARG A 250 14.28 13.37 8.74
CA ARG A 250 15.69 13.39 8.30
C ARG A 250 16.65 13.59 9.47
N ARG A 251 16.33 14.49 10.41
CA ARG A 251 17.13 14.70 11.62
C ARG A 251 17.13 13.47 12.53
N GLN A 252 15.98 12.84 12.74
CA GLN A 252 15.87 11.61 13.52
C GLN A 252 16.68 10.46 12.88
N ARG A 253 16.64 10.32 11.55
CA ARG A 253 17.45 9.34 10.82
C ARG A 253 18.94 9.60 10.99
N LYS A 254 19.40 10.85 10.83
CA LYS A 254 20.81 11.23 11.06
C LYS A 254 21.26 10.95 12.50
N ASN A 255 20.44 11.30 13.49
CA ASN A 255 20.75 11.02 14.89
C ASN A 255 20.81 9.51 15.15
N SER A 256 19.88 8.73 14.60
CA SER A 256 19.90 7.25 14.73
C SER A 256 21.12 6.59 14.08
N LEU A 257 21.67 7.19 13.02
CA LEU A 257 22.92 6.75 12.38
C LEU A 257 24.14 7.12 13.22
N SER A 258 24.15 8.29 13.86
CA SER A 258 25.21 8.73 14.78
C SER A 258 25.25 7.88 16.06
N TYR A 259 24.10 7.52 16.64
CA TYR A 259 24.06 6.59 17.78
C TYR A 259 24.58 5.18 17.41
N LYS A 260 24.44 4.75 16.15
CA LYS A 260 24.99 3.47 15.64
C LYS A 260 26.48 3.52 15.28
N SER A 261 27.10 4.69 15.09
CA SER A 261 28.56 4.81 14.94
C SER A 261 29.23 4.84 16.30
N ASN A 262 28.72 5.64 17.24
CA ASN A 262 29.34 5.78 18.57
C ASN A 262 29.31 4.49 19.41
N ASN A 263 28.35 3.60 19.20
CA ASN A 263 28.31 2.29 19.87
C ASN A 263 29.27 1.25 19.26
N ARG A 264 29.81 1.47 18.06
CA ARG A 264 30.83 0.57 17.47
C ARG A 264 32.23 0.89 17.98
N ASP A 265 32.49 2.14 18.34
CA ASP A 265 33.80 2.58 18.83
C ASP A 265 34.03 2.29 20.32
N ALA A 266 32.97 1.89 21.06
CA ALA A 266 33.05 1.56 22.50
C ALA A 266 33.41 0.08 22.80
N SER A 267 33.72 -0.74 21.78
CA SER A 267 33.88 -2.20 21.93
C SER A 267 35.32 -2.73 21.79
N PHE A 268 36.34 -1.91 22.04
CA PHE A 268 37.73 -2.40 22.17
C PHE A 268 38.24 -2.18 23.60
N PRO A 269 38.50 -3.24 24.38
CA PRO A 269 39.29 -3.11 25.60
C PRO A 269 40.72 -2.76 25.18
N ARG A 270 41.28 -1.70 25.78
CA ARG A 270 42.73 -1.44 25.68
C ARG A 270 43.50 -2.53 26.45
N PRO A 271 44.69 -2.93 25.96
CA PRO A 271 45.44 -4.08 26.44
C PRO A 271 45.88 -3.95 27.90
#